data_AF-A0A1Y6CJY1-F1
#
_entry.id   AF-A0A1Y6CJY1-F1
#
_cell.length_a   1.000
_cell.length_b   1.000
_cell.length_c   1.000
_cell.angle_alpha   90.00
_cell.angle_beta   90.00
_cell.angle_gamma   90.00
#
_symmetry.space_group_name_H-M   'P 1'
#
loop_
_entity.id
_entity.type
_entity.pdbx_description
1 polymer ?
#
loop_
_entity_poly.entity_id
_entity_poly.type
_entity_poly.pdbx_seq_one_letter_code
_entity_poly.pdbx_strand_id
1 'polypeptide(L)'
;MRRSVFVGLSLLLLTGFSPPKPYQTQELKGEMTAFYSSIANILPLYLNPFRFYEAKNRPVVEKHLKSLHDHSVQVKSLLAKSDEEHRVLSVSLEESAALALKSYQRGNRGQTSYFMGEILDTCLSCHTSRESEKDSPFNIARNVNMEALDPFGRAKLLTVSRQFDEAMKEYEDLILKRNLILSDIIHFDPFLNYLVIGVRVKPDLNRVLKTLEQANKRPVPTSVKADIKVWIKSIQDIKGNKSLKQGDLLAQAQRLMDAGKNLMEYPRDQSGSIYYLEASRRLKDFINLKGTKAKDKATAYFLMGKAEMVLGRPFLGLEARRYFATTIDLAPKSNIAQQAFRLYEESVMFGYTGSSGLHLPEDEAERLEALRKKAY
;
A
#
# COMPACT_ATOMS: atom_id res chain seq x y z
N MET A 1 -40.73 -60.76 -5.07
CA MET A 1 -40.54 -59.38 -4.57
C MET A 1 -39.59 -58.63 -5.51
N ARG A 2 -40.12 -57.69 -6.30
CA ARG A 2 -39.36 -56.93 -7.31
C ARG A 2 -38.54 -55.81 -6.64
N ARG A 3 -37.24 -55.75 -6.90
CA ARG A 3 -36.36 -54.64 -6.50
C ARG A 3 -36.33 -53.61 -7.63
N SER A 4 -36.84 -52.42 -7.35
CA SER A 4 -36.72 -51.25 -8.22
C SER A 4 -35.37 -50.57 -8.01
N VAL A 5 -34.58 -50.45 -9.07
CA VAL A 5 -33.32 -49.69 -9.08
C VAL A 5 -33.65 -48.28 -9.55
N PHE A 6 -33.52 -47.30 -8.66
CA PHE A 6 -33.62 -45.88 -8.99
C PHE A 6 -32.27 -45.39 -9.52
N VAL A 7 -32.20 -45.08 -10.82
CA VAL A 7 -31.07 -44.38 -11.44
C VAL A 7 -31.35 -42.89 -11.32
N GLY A 8 -30.71 -42.23 -10.35
CA GLY A 8 -30.74 -40.78 -10.20
C GLY A 8 -29.75 -40.12 -11.17
N LEU A 9 -30.27 -39.47 -12.21
CA LEU A 9 -29.51 -38.68 -13.16
C LEU A 9 -29.21 -37.30 -12.54
N SER A 10 -28.02 -37.12 -11.95
CA SER A 10 -27.57 -35.82 -11.46
C SER A 10 -27.09 -34.95 -12.62
N LEU A 11 -27.93 -33.98 -13.00
CA LEU A 11 -27.61 -32.95 -13.99
C LEU A 11 -26.65 -31.93 -13.36
N LEU A 12 -25.35 -32.12 -13.55
CA LEU A 12 -24.32 -31.12 -13.21
C LEU A 12 -24.34 -30.00 -14.25
N LEU A 13 -25.06 -28.91 -13.95
CA LEU A 13 -24.94 -27.64 -14.66
C LEU A 13 -23.55 -27.04 -14.39
N LEU A 14 -22.60 -27.37 -15.25
CA LEU A 14 -21.29 -26.72 -15.34
C LEU A 14 -21.48 -25.30 -15.90
N THR A 15 -21.85 -24.35 -15.05
CA THR A 15 -21.77 -22.92 -15.39
C THR A 15 -20.30 -22.52 -15.44
N GLY A 16 -19.76 -22.48 -16.65
CA GLY A 16 -18.38 -22.08 -16.94
C GLY A 16 -18.12 -20.60 -16.69
N PHE A 17 -18.07 -20.18 -15.43
CA PHE A 17 -17.46 -18.91 -15.05
C PHE A 17 -15.95 -19.09 -15.03
N SER A 18 -15.30 -18.81 -16.17
CA SER A 18 -13.85 -18.61 -16.18
C SER A 18 -13.53 -17.43 -15.26
N PRO A 19 -12.62 -17.58 -14.28
CA PRO A 19 -12.18 -16.45 -13.47
C PRO A 19 -11.60 -15.37 -14.41
N PRO A 20 -11.81 -14.08 -14.12
CA PRO A 20 -11.19 -13.02 -14.91
C PRO A 20 -9.69 -13.28 -14.93
N LYS A 21 -9.13 -13.45 -16.13
CA LYS A 21 -7.68 -13.55 -16.30
C LYS A 21 -7.04 -12.30 -15.68
N PRO A 22 -5.88 -12.41 -15.03
CA PRO A 22 -5.19 -11.25 -14.49
C PRO A 22 -5.06 -10.20 -15.60
N TYR A 23 -5.64 -9.02 -15.36
CA TYR A 23 -5.68 -7.91 -16.31
C TYR A 23 -4.28 -7.29 -16.38
N GLN A 24 -3.39 -7.95 -17.10
CA GLN A 24 -2.12 -7.39 -17.56
C GLN A 24 -2.13 -7.51 -19.08
N THR A 25 -2.75 -6.53 -19.72
CA THR A 25 -2.63 -6.39 -21.17
C THR A 25 -1.19 -6.00 -21.49
N GLN A 26 -0.73 -6.38 -22.69
CA GLN A 26 0.58 -5.94 -23.19
C GLN A 26 0.68 -4.40 -23.21
N GLU A 27 -0.45 -3.72 -23.40
CA GLU A 27 -0.57 -2.26 -23.32
C GLU A 27 -0.25 -1.73 -21.92
N LEU A 28 -0.85 -2.27 -20.86
CA LEU A 28 -0.56 -1.84 -19.48
C LEU A 28 0.91 -2.04 -19.14
N LYS A 29 1.52 -3.13 -19.61
CA LYS A 29 2.96 -3.37 -19.46
C LYS A 29 3.78 -2.30 -20.18
N GLY A 30 3.38 -1.90 -21.38
CA GLY A 30 4.01 -0.83 -22.15
C GLY A 30 3.95 0.51 -21.42
N GLU A 31 2.77 0.90 -20.92
CA GLU A 31 2.58 2.15 -20.18
C GLU A 31 3.39 2.17 -18.88
N MET A 32 3.38 1.08 -18.11
CA MET A 32 4.19 0.98 -16.90
C MET A 32 5.68 1.05 -17.22
N THR A 33 6.15 0.39 -18.28
CA THR A 33 7.55 0.45 -18.73
C THR A 33 7.99 1.89 -18.99
N ALA A 34 7.16 2.67 -19.69
CA ALA A 34 7.46 4.06 -19.99
C ALA A 34 7.40 4.94 -18.74
N PHE A 35 6.40 4.73 -17.87
CA PHE A 35 6.28 5.41 -16.58
C PHE A 35 7.53 5.20 -15.72
N TYR A 36 7.98 3.95 -15.58
CA TYR A 36 9.18 3.61 -14.84
C TYR A 36 10.45 4.21 -15.42
N SER A 37 10.56 4.27 -16.76
CA SER A 37 11.68 4.96 -17.41
C SER A 37 11.74 6.43 -16.99
N SER A 38 10.59 7.09 -16.86
CA SER A 38 10.54 8.47 -16.37
C SER A 38 10.91 8.58 -14.89
N ILE A 39 10.47 7.65 -14.03
CA ILE A 39 10.92 7.58 -12.63
C ILE A 39 12.44 7.37 -12.54
N ALA A 40 13.00 6.44 -13.32
CA ALA A 40 14.42 6.14 -13.38
C ALA A 40 15.30 7.36 -13.68
N ASN A 41 14.83 8.24 -14.58
CA ASN A 41 15.56 9.45 -14.96
C ASN A 41 15.34 10.62 -14.01
N ILE A 42 14.13 10.76 -13.44
CA ILE A 42 13.80 11.89 -12.56
C ILE A 42 14.25 11.67 -11.11
N LEU A 43 14.25 10.42 -10.62
CA LEU A 43 14.49 10.09 -9.22
C LEU A 43 15.88 10.55 -8.72
N PRO A 44 17.00 10.34 -9.44
CA PRO A 44 18.29 10.85 -9.00
C PRO A 44 18.33 12.37 -8.87
N LEU A 45 17.56 13.10 -9.69
CA LEU A 45 17.43 14.55 -9.59
C LEU A 45 16.54 14.92 -8.40
N TYR A 46 15.37 14.29 -8.26
CA TYR A 46 14.42 14.52 -7.18
C TYR A 46 15.04 14.34 -5.78
N LEU A 47 15.86 13.31 -5.60
CA LEU A 47 16.55 13.04 -4.34
C LEU A 47 17.64 14.07 -3.99
N ASN A 48 18.00 14.93 -4.95
CA ASN A 48 18.87 16.07 -4.72
C ASN A 48 18.11 17.38 -5.05
N PRO A 49 17.45 18.00 -4.05
CA PRO A 49 16.64 19.20 -4.28
C PRO A 49 17.37 20.33 -5.00
N PHE A 50 18.69 20.47 -4.80
CA PHE A 50 19.50 21.46 -5.52
C PHE A 50 19.51 21.16 -7.02
N ARG A 51 19.85 19.92 -7.40
CA ARG A 51 19.87 19.50 -8.81
C ARG A 51 18.48 19.51 -9.45
N PHE A 52 17.44 19.12 -8.72
CA PHE A 52 16.08 19.04 -9.27
C PHE A 52 15.55 20.38 -9.82
N TYR A 53 15.98 21.50 -9.24
CA TYR A 53 15.53 22.85 -9.61
C TYR A 53 16.60 23.70 -10.31
N GLU A 54 17.76 23.13 -10.65
CA GLU A 54 18.77 23.81 -11.47
C GLU A 54 18.21 24.09 -12.88
N ALA A 55 18.47 25.30 -13.40
CA ALA A 55 17.97 25.72 -14.71
C ALA A 55 18.37 24.75 -15.84
N LYS A 56 19.59 24.19 -15.79
CA LYS A 56 20.07 23.20 -16.78
C LYS A 56 19.30 21.87 -16.76
N ASN A 57 18.73 21.49 -15.62
CA ASN A 57 17.99 20.24 -15.47
C ASN A 57 16.49 20.41 -15.76
N ARG A 58 15.99 21.66 -15.86
CA ARG A 58 14.57 21.95 -16.09
C ARG A 58 13.96 21.25 -17.30
N PRO A 59 14.58 21.25 -18.49
CA PRO A 59 14.01 20.55 -19.65
C PRO A 59 13.87 19.04 -19.42
N VAL A 60 14.83 18.43 -18.71
CA VAL A 60 14.82 16.98 -18.42
C VAL A 60 13.74 16.66 -17.40
N VAL A 61 13.65 17.42 -16.31
CA VAL A 61 12.63 17.22 -15.27
C VAL A 61 11.22 17.42 -15.84
N GLU A 62 10.99 18.51 -16.59
CA GLU A 62 9.69 18.80 -17.19
C GLU A 62 9.27 17.72 -18.20
N LYS A 63 10.20 17.26 -19.04
CA LYS A 63 9.96 16.14 -19.97
C LYS A 63 9.50 14.89 -19.22
N HIS A 64 10.17 14.50 -18.14
CA HIS A 64 9.83 13.29 -17.41
C HIS A 64 8.55 13.46 -16.57
N LEU A 65 8.30 14.61 -15.94
CA LEU A 65 7.03 14.89 -15.29
C LEU A 65 5.85 14.83 -16.26
N LYS A 66 6.03 15.39 -17.47
CA LYS A 66 5.01 15.29 -18.52
C LYS A 66 4.76 13.84 -18.92
N SER A 67 5.82 13.05 -19.11
CA SER A 67 5.69 11.63 -19.43
C SER A 67 5.00 10.85 -18.31
N LEU A 68 5.29 11.11 -17.03
CA LEU A 68 4.56 10.50 -15.91
C LEU A 68 3.06 10.82 -15.99
N HIS A 69 2.69 12.08 -16.19
CA HIS A 69 1.30 12.48 -16.36
C HIS A 69 0.65 11.77 -17.56
N ASP A 70 1.24 11.87 -18.75
CA ASP A 70 0.66 11.28 -19.97
C ASP A 70 0.43 9.77 -19.83
N HIS A 71 1.40 9.03 -19.28
CA HIS A 71 1.26 7.58 -19.06
C HIS A 71 0.30 7.24 -17.91
N SER A 72 0.21 8.07 -16.86
CA SER A 72 -0.77 7.85 -15.79
C SER A 72 -2.22 7.93 -16.29
N VAL A 73 -2.51 8.81 -17.25
CA VAL A 73 -3.81 8.89 -17.92
C VAL A 73 -4.14 7.58 -18.64
N GLN A 74 -3.17 7.00 -19.34
CA GLN A 74 -3.34 5.72 -20.03
C GLN A 74 -3.51 4.56 -19.04
N VAL A 75 -2.69 4.52 -17.99
CA VAL A 75 -2.83 3.54 -16.90
C VAL A 75 -4.21 3.60 -16.27
N LYS A 76 -4.73 4.80 -15.97
CA LYS A 76 -6.09 5.01 -15.46
C LYS A 76 -7.15 4.45 -16.39
N SER A 77 -7.03 4.72 -17.69
CA SER A 77 -7.96 4.22 -18.70
C SER A 77 -7.93 2.68 -18.79
N LEU A 78 -6.74 2.10 -18.85
CA LEU A 78 -6.55 0.66 -18.91
C LEU A 78 -7.09 -0.04 -17.66
N LEU A 79 -6.89 0.53 -16.47
CA LEU A 79 -7.36 -0.01 -15.20
C LEU A 79 -8.82 0.37 -14.87
N ALA A 80 -9.54 1.05 -15.76
CA ALA A 80 -10.95 1.39 -15.53
C ALA A 80 -11.85 0.17 -15.26
N LYS A 81 -11.44 -1.00 -15.77
CA LYS A 81 -12.14 -2.30 -15.61
C LYS A 81 -11.41 -3.27 -14.67
N SER A 82 -10.34 -2.84 -14.01
CA SER A 82 -9.69 -3.69 -12.99
C SER A 82 -10.56 -3.83 -11.75
N ASP A 83 -10.08 -4.56 -10.75
CA ASP A 83 -10.66 -4.46 -9.42
C ASP A 83 -10.60 -3.02 -8.90
N GLU A 84 -11.51 -2.72 -7.97
CA GLU A 84 -11.73 -1.38 -7.42
C GLU A 84 -10.47 -0.78 -6.80
N GLU A 85 -9.61 -1.63 -6.21
CA GLU A 85 -8.35 -1.19 -5.62
C GLU A 85 -7.41 -0.58 -6.66
N HIS A 86 -7.14 -1.29 -7.75
CA HIS A 86 -6.27 -0.79 -8.82
C HIS A 86 -6.88 0.40 -9.57
N ARG A 87 -8.21 0.42 -9.72
CA ARG A 87 -8.90 1.52 -10.38
C ARG A 87 -8.69 2.83 -9.61
N VAL A 88 -8.90 2.82 -8.30
CA VAL A 88 -8.71 4.02 -7.47
C VAL A 88 -7.24 4.44 -7.40
N LEU A 89 -6.31 3.49 -7.22
CA LEU A 89 -4.87 3.78 -7.24
C LEU A 89 -4.44 4.44 -8.56
N SER A 90 -5.02 4.02 -9.68
CA SER A 90 -4.72 4.61 -10.99
C SER A 90 -5.22 6.05 -11.14
N VAL A 91 -6.32 6.41 -10.46
CA VAL A 91 -6.83 7.78 -10.40
C VAL A 91 -5.89 8.64 -9.56
N SER A 92 -5.53 8.21 -8.34
CA SER A 92 -4.61 8.94 -7.48
C SER A 92 -3.22 9.13 -8.09
N LEU A 93 -2.75 8.12 -8.85
CA LEU A 93 -1.49 8.22 -9.60
C LEU A 93 -1.55 9.34 -10.64
N GLU A 94 -2.67 9.44 -11.37
CA GLU A 94 -2.86 10.45 -12.41
C GLU A 94 -3.01 11.86 -11.84
N GLU A 95 -3.84 12.02 -10.81
CA GLU A 95 -3.99 13.29 -10.11
C GLU A 95 -2.66 13.80 -9.57
N SER A 96 -1.90 12.93 -8.89
CA SER A 96 -0.59 13.28 -8.34
C SER A 96 0.42 13.63 -9.44
N ALA A 97 0.42 12.90 -10.56
CA ALA A 97 1.29 13.21 -11.70
C ALA A 97 0.93 14.55 -12.37
N ALA A 98 -0.36 14.83 -12.54
CA ALA A 98 -0.84 16.11 -13.07
C ALA A 98 -0.46 17.29 -12.16
N LEU A 99 -0.66 17.13 -10.84
CA LEU A 99 -0.32 18.14 -9.84
C LEU A 99 1.18 18.37 -9.72
N ALA A 100 2.00 17.31 -9.79
CA ALA A 100 3.45 17.43 -9.80
C ALA A 100 3.95 18.25 -10.99
N LEU A 101 3.46 17.95 -12.21
CA LEU A 101 3.80 18.69 -13.43
C LEU A 101 3.40 20.17 -13.32
N LYS A 102 2.14 20.44 -12.95
CA LYS A 102 1.60 21.79 -12.85
C LYS A 102 2.34 22.63 -11.80
N SER A 103 2.65 22.05 -10.65
CA SER A 103 3.41 22.73 -9.60
C SER A 103 4.86 22.99 -10.02
N TYR A 104 5.48 22.08 -10.77
CA TYR A 104 6.83 22.29 -11.29
C TYR A 104 6.89 23.44 -12.29
N GLN A 105 5.94 23.49 -13.24
CA GLN A 105 5.85 24.56 -14.24
C GLN A 105 5.67 25.94 -13.61
N ARG A 106 4.97 26.01 -12.48
CA ARG A 106 4.75 27.23 -11.67
C ARG A 106 5.94 27.59 -10.77
N GLY A 107 6.98 26.76 -10.72
CA GLY A 107 8.12 26.95 -9.82
C GLY A 107 7.82 26.64 -8.34
N ASN A 108 6.68 25.98 -8.03
CA ASN A 108 6.32 25.63 -6.67
C ASN A 108 7.07 24.35 -6.21
N ARG A 109 8.26 24.56 -5.64
CA ARG A 109 9.18 23.50 -5.25
C ARG A 109 8.61 22.55 -4.21
N GLY A 110 8.06 23.10 -3.13
CA GLY A 110 7.49 22.31 -2.03
C GLY A 110 6.36 21.40 -2.52
N GLN A 111 5.40 21.95 -3.26
CA GLN A 111 4.29 21.15 -3.80
C GLN A 111 4.74 20.11 -4.83
N THR A 112 5.68 20.45 -5.71
CA THR A 112 6.20 19.45 -6.66
C THR A 112 6.84 18.27 -5.90
N SER A 113 7.63 18.57 -4.86
CA SER A 113 8.31 17.54 -4.10
C SER A 113 7.33 16.64 -3.33
N TYR A 114 6.26 17.25 -2.81
CA TYR A 114 5.15 16.55 -2.17
C TYR A 114 4.46 15.58 -3.14
N PHE A 115 3.98 16.08 -4.29
CA PHE A 115 3.27 15.23 -5.26
C PHE A 115 4.16 14.16 -5.91
N MET A 116 5.47 14.41 -6.05
CA MET A 116 6.42 13.35 -6.42
C MET A 116 6.51 12.24 -5.35
N GLY A 117 6.42 12.61 -4.07
CA GLY A 117 6.27 11.66 -2.97
C GLY A 117 5.02 10.80 -3.14
N GLU A 118 3.87 11.45 -3.36
CA GLU A 118 2.57 10.79 -3.56
C GLU A 118 2.57 9.81 -4.75
N ILE A 119 3.23 10.16 -5.86
CA ILE A 119 3.40 9.23 -7.00
C ILE A 119 4.14 7.97 -6.56
N LEU A 120 5.29 8.12 -5.90
CA LEU A 120 6.10 6.98 -5.47
C LEU A 120 5.39 6.14 -4.41
N ASP A 121 4.63 6.77 -3.52
CA ASP A 121 3.88 6.10 -2.48
C ASP A 121 2.66 5.37 -3.08
N THR A 122 2.02 5.93 -4.10
CA THR A 122 0.98 5.22 -4.89
C THR A 122 1.57 4.01 -5.61
N CYS A 123 2.78 4.12 -6.17
CA CYS A 123 3.49 2.96 -6.74
C CYS A 123 3.74 1.89 -5.66
N LEU A 124 4.21 2.29 -4.49
CA LEU A 124 4.44 1.39 -3.36
C LEU A 124 3.14 0.68 -2.95
N SER A 125 2.06 1.43 -2.73
CA SER A 125 0.75 0.89 -2.37
C SER A 125 0.25 -0.10 -3.42
N CYS A 126 0.28 0.27 -4.70
CA CYS A 126 -0.17 -0.60 -5.80
C CYS A 126 0.67 -1.87 -5.95
N HIS A 127 1.99 -1.78 -5.71
CA HIS A 127 2.88 -2.92 -5.88
C HIS A 127 2.97 -3.83 -4.66
N THR A 128 2.65 -3.29 -3.49
CA THR A 128 2.56 -4.06 -2.24
C THR A 128 1.12 -4.48 -1.92
N SER A 129 0.12 -3.97 -2.65
CA SER A 129 -1.27 -4.45 -2.56
C SER A 129 -1.43 -5.88 -3.10
N ARG A 130 -0.62 -6.28 -4.08
CA ARG A 130 -0.58 -7.65 -4.61
C ARG A 130 0.41 -8.53 -3.85
N GLU A 131 -0.01 -9.75 -3.51
CA GLU A 131 0.96 -10.79 -3.20
C GLU A 131 1.77 -11.12 -4.46
N SER A 132 3.09 -11.17 -4.30
CA SER A 132 4.01 -11.51 -5.38
C SER A 132 5.20 -12.23 -4.76
N GLU A 133 5.18 -13.57 -4.79
CA GLU A 133 6.32 -14.37 -4.32
C GLU A 133 7.59 -14.13 -5.16
N LYS A 134 7.41 -13.62 -6.39
CA LYS A 134 8.46 -13.38 -7.37
C LYS A 134 8.61 -11.89 -7.65
N ASP A 135 9.84 -11.49 -7.92
CA ASP A 135 10.15 -10.16 -8.40
C ASP A 135 9.55 -9.92 -9.78
N SER A 136 9.36 -8.65 -10.12
CA SER A 136 8.97 -8.27 -11.47
C SER A 136 10.07 -8.72 -12.46
N PRO A 137 9.71 -9.37 -13.58
CA PRO A 137 10.68 -9.68 -14.64
C PRO A 137 11.21 -8.40 -15.31
N PHE A 138 10.55 -7.26 -15.09
CA PHE A 138 11.00 -5.96 -15.54
C PHE A 138 11.85 -5.31 -14.45
N ASN A 139 13.17 -5.40 -14.61
CA ASN A 139 14.16 -4.83 -13.69
C ASN A 139 14.69 -3.51 -14.24
N ILE A 140 14.02 -2.41 -13.87
CA ILE A 140 14.40 -1.04 -14.27
C ILE A 140 15.67 -0.58 -13.59
N ALA A 141 15.99 -1.14 -12.42
CA ALA A 141 17.21 -0.79 -11.70
C ALA A 141 18.47 -1.04 -12.55
N ARG A 142 18.41 -1.91 -13.57
CA ARG A 142 19.49 -2.11 -14.56
C ARG A 142 19.76 -0.90 -15.47
N ASN A 143 18.75 -0.06 -15.70
CA ASN A 143 18.85 1.12 -16.56
C ASN A 143 19.06 2.42 -15.76
N VAL A 144 19.13 2.31 -14.44
CA VAL A 144 19.41 3.43 -13.54
C VAL A 144 20.85 3.30 -13.08
N ASN A 145 21.57 4.43 -13.02
CA ASN A 145 22.83 4.46 -12.28
C ASN A 145 22.53 4.36 -10.78
N MET A 146 22.42 3.12 -10.28
CA MET A 146 22.13 2.84 -8.88
C MET A 146 23.18 3.44 -7.93
N GLU A 147 24.44 3.53 -8.37
CA GLU A 147 25.52 4.12 -7.57
C GLU A 147 25.35 5.63 -7.36
N ALA A 148 24.66 6.31 -8.28
CA ALA A 148 24.33 7.72 -8.15
C ALA A 148 23.17 7.99 -7.17
N LEU A 149 22.44 6.96 -6.75
CA LEU A 149 21.37 7.06 -5.77
C LEU A 149 21.94 6.85 -4.36
N ASP A 150 21.48 7.65 -3.41
CA ASP A 150 21.72 7.38 -2.01
C ASP A 150 21.01 6.06 -1.58
N PRO A 151 21.42 5.43 -0.47
CA PRO A 151 20.86 4.15 -0.06
C PRO A 151 19.33 4.14 0.14
N PHE A 152 18.71 5.23 0.60
CA PHE A 152 17.25 5.30 0.72
C PHE A 152 16.59 5.36 -0.66
N GLY A 153 17.15 6.15 -1.56
CA GLY A 153 16.74 6.22 -2.96
C GLY A 153 16.79 4.86 -3.66
N ARG A 154 17.88 4.09 -3.47
CA ARG A 154 18.01 2.73 -4.01
C ARG A 154 16.93 1.79 -3.47
N ALA A 155 16.77 1.74 -2.15
CA ALA A 155 15.77 0.87 -1.52
C ALA A 155 14.35 1.20 -2.01
N LYS A 156 14.00 2.49 -2.10
CA LYS A 156 12.69 2.94 -2.60
C LYS A 156 12.50 2.56 -4.07
N LEU A 157 13.50 2.80 -4.92
CA LEU A 157 13.43 2.43 -6.35
C LEU A 157 13.24 0.92 -6.55
N LEU A 158 14.00 0.09 -5.82
CA LEU A 158 13.87 -1.37 -5.89
C LEU A 158 12.47 -1.82 -5.43
N THR A 159 11.94 -1.20 -4.38
CA THR A 159 10.59 -1.52 -3.89
C THR A 159 9.51 -1.16 -4.90
N VAL A 160 9.52 0.07 -5.43
CA VAL A 160 8.52 0.49 -6.42
C VAL A 160 8.69 -0.23 -7.75
N SER A 161 9.85 -0.79 -8.08
CA SER A 161 10.07 -1.65 -9.26
C SER A 161 9.84 -3.14 -8.98
N ARG A 162 9.34 -3.50 -7.79
CA ARG A 162 9.04 -4.88 -7.37
C ARG A 162 10.26 -5.80 -7.47
N GLN A 163 11.44 -5.28 -7.15
CA GLN A 163 12.66 -6.05 -6.91
C GLN A 163 12.80 -6.22 -5.39
N PHE A 164 11.90 -7.01 -4.81
CA PHE A 164 11.68 -7.06 -3.36
C PHE A 164 12.84 -7.72 -2.62
N ASP A 165 13.48 -8.74 -3.21
CA ASP A 165 14.63 -9.39 -2.59
C ASP A 165 15.84 -8.45 -2.48
N GLU A 166 16.12 -7.68 -3.54
CA GLU A 166 17.13 -6.62 -3.53
C GLU A 166 16.72 -5.46 -2.63
N ALA A 167 15.46 -5.03 -2.65
CA ALA A 167 14.97 -3.97 -1.76
C ALA A 167 15.17 -4.34 -0.28
N MET A 168 14.83 -5.57 0.10
CA MET A 168 15.06 -6.07 1.46
C MET A 168 16.55 -6.04 1.84
N LYS A 169 17.46 -6.36 0.91
CA LYS A 169 18.92 -6.28 1.17
C LYS A 169 19.36 -4.83 1.43
N GLU A 170 18.89 -3.87 0.64
CA GLU A 170 19.21 -2.46 0.84
C GLU A 170 18.62 -1.92 2.16
N TYR A 171 17.39 -2.32 2.52
CA TYR A 171 16.82 -1.96 3.82
C TYR A 171 17.56 -2.60 4.99
N GLU A 172 17.97 -3.86 4.87
CA GLU A 172 18.81 -4.53 5.85
C GLU A 172 20.13 -3.79 6.04
N ASP A 173 20.78 -3.36 4.96
CA ASP A 173 22.00 -2.57 5.02
C ASP A 173 21.77 -1.21 5.70
N LEU A 174 20.67 -0.53 5.37
CA LEU A 174 20.27 0.71 6.06
C LEU A 174 20.09 0.50 7.56
N ILE A 175 19.36 -0.55 7.96
CA ILE A 175 19.03 -0.85 9.35
C ILE A 175 20.26 -1.32 10.14
N LEU A 176 21.10 -2.17 9.52
CA LEU A 176 22.17 -2.90 10.20
C LEU A 176 23.54 -2.24 10.08
N LYS A 177 23.77 -1.32 9.14
CA LYS A 177 25.08 -0.69 8.92
C LYS A 177 25.06 0.80 9.22
N ARG A 178 23.99 1.52 8.86
CA ARG A 178 23.92 2.99 9.01
C ARG A 178 23.56 3.43 10.42
N ASN A 179 24.07 4.58 10.85
CA ASN A 179 23.60 5.25 12.07
C ASN A 179 22.33 6.04 11.74
N LEU A 180 21.16 5.42 11.92
CA LEU A 180 19.87 6.04 11.63
C LEU A 180 19.52 7.08 12.69
N ILE A 181 19.33 8.33 12.27
CA ILE A 181 18.82 9.39 13.16
C ILE A 181 17.30 9.43 13.12
N LEU A 182 16.67 10.11 14.08
CA LEU A 182 15.21 10.21 14.15
C LEU A 182 14.60 10.80 12.87
N SER A 183 15.27 11.77 12.25
CA SER A 183 14.82 12.36 10.98
C SER A 183 14.79 11.33 9.84
N ASP A 184 15.78 10.43 9.75
CA ASP A 184 15.78 9.36 8.75
C ASP A 184 14.55 8.45 8.93
N ILE A 185 14.23 8.12 10.18
CA ILE A 185 13.12 7.23 10.52
C ILE A 185 11.77 7.90 10.24
N ILE A 186 11.62 9.18 10.59
CA ILE A 186 10.38 9.93 10.33
C ILE A 186 10.12 10.10 8.83
N HIS A 187 11.16 10.43 8.04
CA HIS A 187 10.96 10.74 6.62
C HIS A 187 10.98 9.50 5.72
N PHE A 188 11.87 8.55 5.98
CA PHE A 188 12.04 7.38 5.11
C PHE A 188 11.46 6.10 5.69
N ASP A 189 11.39 5.97 7.02
CA ASP A 189 10.94 4.80 7.76
C ASP A 189 11.42 3.46 7.15
N PRO A 190 12.73 3.19 7.17
CA PRO A 190 13.28 1.96 6.59
C PRO A 190 12.77 0.71 7.30
N PHE A 191 12.38 0.80 8.58
CA PHE A 191 11.83 -0.32 9.33
C PHE A 191 10.45 -0.70 8.80
N LEU A 192 9.50 0.24 8.75
CA LEU A 192 8.16 -0.09 8.29
C LEU A 192 8.16 -0.57 6.83
N ASN A 193 8.93 0.07 5.94
CA ASN A 193 9.04 -0.38 4.56
C ASN A 193 9.61 -1.81 4.45
N TYR A 194 10.64 -2.14 5.25
CA TYR A 194 11.18 -3.49 5.33
C TYR A 194 10.13 -4.50 5.84
N LEU A 195 9.39 -4.14 6.88
CA LEU A 195 8.34 -4.98 7.45
C LEU A 195 7.17 -5.20 6.49
N VAL A 196 6.74 -4.17 5.75
CA VAL A 196 5.71 -4.31 4.70
C VAL A 196 6.14 -5.37 3.71
N ILE A 197 7.39 -5.36 3.24
CA ILE A 197 7.87 -6.37 2.30
C ILE A 197 7.94 -7.74 2.97
N GLY A 198 8.69 -7.86 4.08
CA GLY A 198 9.03 -9.15 4.69
C GLY A 198 7.92 -9.81 5.51
N VAL A 199 6.83 -9.10 5.82
CA VAL A 199 5.66 -9.64 6.56
C VAL A 199 4.43 -9.75 5.67
N ARG A 200 4.15 -8.74 4.83
CA ARG A 200 2.90 -8.67 4.05
C ARG A 200 3.07 -9.14 2.60
N VAL A 201 4.12 -8.71 1.90
CA VAL A 201 4.22 -8.91 0.43
C VAL A 201 4.91 -10.23 0.07
N LYS A 202 6.07 -10.47 0.69
CA LYS A 202 6.91 -11.66 0.52
C LYS A 202 7.29 -12.18 1.90
N PRO A 203 6.37 -12.91 2.57
CA PRO A 203 6.51 -13.25 3.98
C PRO A 203 7.73 -14.15 4.22
N ASP A 204 8.76 -13.60 4.85
CA ASP A 204 9.94 -14.31 5.36
C ASP A 204 10.21 -13.87 6.80
N LEU A 205 9.35 -14.36 7.70
CA LEU A 205 9.41 -14.00 9.12
C LEU A 205 10.73 -14.43 9.78
N ASN A 206 11.45 -15.41 9.23
CA ASN A 206 12.75 -15.83 9.77
C ASN A 206 13.82 -14.79 9.44
N ARG A 207 13.87 -14.33 8.19
CA ARG A 207 14.77 -13.26 7.77
C ARG A 207 14.48 -11.97 8.53
N VAL A 208 13.21 -11.58 8.63
CA VAL A 208 12.79 -10.39 9.38
C VAL A 208 13.19 -10.49 10.86
N LEU A 209 12.90 -11.61 11.53
CA LEU A 209 13.27 -11.83 12.93
C LEU A 209 14.79 -11.68 13.14
N LYS A 210 15.59 -12.34 12.30
CA LYS A 210 17.06 -12.27 12.37
C LYS A 210 17.57 -10.83 12.20
N THR A 211 17.01 -10.06 11.28
CA THR A 211 17.38 -8.65 11.07
C THR A 211 17.00 -7.80 12.28
N LEU A 212 15.79 -7.94 12.82
CA LEU A 212 15.34 -7.17 13.99
C LEU A 212 16.17 -7.50 15.25
N GLU A 213 16.51 -8.77 15.46
CA GLU A 213 17.37 -9.19 16.58
C GLU A 213 18.77 -8.56 16.51
N GLN A 214 19.32 -8.39 15.31
CA GLN A 214 20.58 -7.67 15.10
C GLN A 214 20.40 -6.15 15.27
N ALA A 215 19.33 -5.58 14.71
CA ALA A 215 19.01 -4.16 14.86
C ALA A 215 18.83 -3.74 16.33
N ASN A 216 18.23 -4.59 17.16
CA ASN A 216 18.05 -4.34 18.60
C ASN A 216 19.37 -4.17 19.36
N LYS A 217 20.48 -4.71 18.84
CA LYS A 217 21.82 -4.57 19.42
C LYS A 217 22.50 -3.26 19.02
N ARG A 218 21.98 -2.55 18.02
CA ARG A 218 22.55 -1.28 17.53
C ARG A 218 22.11 -0.08 18.36
N PRO A 219 22.84 1.04 18.26
CA PRO A 219 22.37 2.34 18.74
C PRO A 219 21.31 2.87 17.77
N VAL A 220 20.04 2.72 18.14
CA VAL A 220 18.87 3.33 17.46
C VAL A 220 18.09 4.16 18.49
N PRO A 221 17.25 5.12 18.08
CA PRO A 221 16.43 5.89 19.01
C PRO A 221 15.63 5.00 19.97
N THR A 222 15.47 5.44 21.23
CA THR A 222 14.86 4.63 22.30
C THR A 222 13.45 4.15 21.97
N SER A 223 12.62 5.00 21.35
CA SER A 223 11.27 4.63 20.90
C SER A 223 11.31 3.46 19.92
N VAL A 224 12.16 3.56 18.90
CA VAL A 224 12.35 2.53 17.87
C VAL A 224 12.89 1.24 18.48
N LYS A 225 13.77 1.33 19.50
CA LYS A 225 14.26 0.16 20.22
C LYS A 225 13.15 -0.55 21.00
N ALA A 226 12.19 0.20 21.54
CA ALA A 226 11.01 -0.38 22.19
C ALA A 226 10.14 -1.11 21.15
N ASP A 227 9.87 -0.47 20.01
CA ASP A 227 9.11 -1.07 18.91
C ASP A 227 9.76 -2.36 18.41
N ILE A 228 11.07 -2.37 18.16
CA ILE A 228 11.81 -3.56 17.69
C ILE A 228 11.64 -4.74 18.65
N LYS A 229 11.71 -4.50 19.98
CA LYS A 229 11.53 -5.57 20.97
C LYS A 229 10.12 -6.15 20.91
N VAL A 230 9.11 -5.29 20.76
CA VAL A 230 7.72 -5.75 20.61
C VAL A 230 7.56 -6.53 19.31
N TRP A 231 8.09 -6.04 18.19
CA TRP A 231 8.02 -6.71 16.89
C TRP A 231 8.68 -8.10 16.89
N ILE A 232 9.85 -8.25 17.51
CA ILE A 232 10.51 -9.56 17.70
C ILE A 232 9.55 -10.53 18.39
N LYS A 233 8.93 -10.10 19.50
CA LYS A 233 7.96 -10.92 20.26
C LYS A 233 6.72 -11.24 19.41
N SER A 234 6.18 -10.28 18.68
CA SER A 234 5.02 -10.47 17.79
C SER A 234 5.30 -11.51 16.70
N ILE A 235 6.48 -11.48 16.08
CA ILE A 235 6.87 -12.48 15.08
C ILE A 235 6.96 -13.88 15.71
N GLN A 236 7.56 -13.99 16.89
CA GLN A 236 7.65 -15.26 17.60
C GLN A 236 6.26 -15.81 17.97
N ASP A 237 5.36 -14.94 18.44
CA ASP A 237 3.98 -15.30 18.75
C ASP A 237 3.21 -15.76 17.50
N ILE A 238 3.27 -15.02 16.39
CA ILE A 238 2.62 -15.42 15.12
C ILE A 238 3.13 -16.80 14.63
N LYS A 239 4.43 -17.08 14.80
CA LYS A 239 5.01 -18.37 14.43
C LYS A 239 4.50 -19.51 15.33
N GLY A 240 4.47 -19.30 16.65
CA GLY A 240 4.20 -20.34 17.65
C GLY A 240 2.73 -20.53 18.06
N ASN A 241 1.90 -19.50 17.90
CA ASN A 241 0.55 -19.48 18.49
C ASN A 241 -0.51 -20.07 17.56
N LYS A 242 -1.04 -21.23 17.96
CA LYS A 242 -2.09 -21.94 17.21
C LYS A 242 -3.42 -21.19 17.20
N SER A 243 -3.75 -20.42 18.24
CA SER A 243 -5.05 -19.72 18.32
C SER A 243 -5.15 -18.61 17.26
N LEU A 244 -4.02 -17.96 16.94
CA LEU A 244 -3.94 -17.00 15.84
C LEU A 244 -4.16 -17.64 14.46
N LYS A 245 -4.07 -18.97 14.35
CA LYS A 245 -4.21 -19.73 13.10
C LYS A 245 -5.54 -20.50 12.98
N GLN A 246 -6.41 -20.42 13.98
CA GLN A 246 -7.67 -21.17 14.02
C GLN A 246 -8.78 -20.52 13.17
N GLY A 247 -9.76 -21.27 12.67
CA GLY A 247 -10.90 -20.72 11.93
C GLY A 247 -10.52 -20.18 10.54
N ASP A 248 -11.43 -19.45 9.90
CA ASP A 248 -11.17 -18.87 8.58
C ASP A 248 -10.23 -17.65 8.63
N LEU A 249 -9.76 -17.21 7.47
CA LEU A 249 -8.81 -16.09 7.34
C LEU A 249 -9.35 -14.77 7.89
N LEU A 250 -10.67 -14.54 7.83
CA LEU A 250 -11.29 -13.32 8.35
C LEU A 250 -11.25 -13.31 9.88
N ALA A 251 -11.63 -14.41 10.52
CA ALA A 251 -11.54 -14.57 11.97
C ALA A 251 -10.09 -14.51 12.47
N GLN A 252 -9.16 -15.08 11.71
CA GLN A 252 -7.73 -14.99 12.00
C GLN A 252 -7.23 -13.55 11.96
N ALA A 253 -7.58 -12.79 10.91
CA ALA A 253 -7.20 -11.39 10.79
C ALA A 253 -7.75 -10.53 11.93
N GLN A 254 -9.01 -10.74 12.32
CA GLN A 254 -9.60 -10.02 13.46
C GLN A 254 -8.81 -10.24 14.76
N ARG A 255 -8.45 -11.49 15.08
CA ARG A 255 -7.65 -11.79 16.28
C ARG A 255 -6.26 -11.16 16.24
N LEU A 256 -5.62 -11.13 15.07
CA LEU A 256 -4.35 -10.43 14.90
C LEU A 256 -4.52 -8.93 15.15
N MET A 257 -5.54 -8.30 14.57
CA MET A 257 -5.80 -6.87 14.80
C MET A 257 -6.10 -6.57 16.27
N ASP A 258 -6.84 -7.44 16.97
CA ASP A 258 -7.10 -7.28 18.40
C ASP A 258 -5.81 -7.42 19.22
N ALA A 259 -4.94 -8.37 18.88
CA ALA A 259 -3.62 -8.52 19.50
C ALA A 259 -2.74 -7.28 19.26
N GLY A 260 -2.72 -6.76 18.03
CA GLY A 260 -1.98 -5.54 17.69
C GLY A 260 -2.50 -4.30 18.44
N LYS A 261 -3.83 -4.12 18.50
CA LYS A 261 -4.47 -3.03 19.24
C LYS A 261 -4.09 -3.03 20.71
N ASN A 262 -4.04 -4.20 21.35
CA ASN A 262 -3.70 -4.32 22.77
C ASN A 262 -2.24 -3.98 23.08
N LEU A 263 -1.38 -3.89 22.06
CA LEU A 263 0.00 -3.45 22.21
C LEU A 263 0.20 -1.95 22.00
N MET A 264 -0.80 -1.26 21.43
CA MET A 264 -0.70 0.15 21.11
C MET A 264 -1.26 1.00 22.24
N GLU A 265 -0.44 1.89 22.79
CA GLU A 265 -0.88 2.81 23.85
C GLU A 265 -1.58 4.05 23.29
N TYR A 266 -1.16 4.52 22.11
CA TYR A 266 -1.70 5.72 21.47
C TYR A 266 -1.81 5.54 19.94
N PRO A 267 -2.58 6.39 19.23
CA PRO A 267 -2.87 6.18 17.79
C PRO A 267 -1.66 6.10 16.85
N ARG A 268 -0.50 6.65 17.24
CA ARG A 268 0.74 6.62 16.44
C ARG A 268 1.77 5.58 16.91
N ASP A 269 1.42 4.74 17.88
CA ASP A 269 2.27 3.68 18.37
C ASP A 269 2.44 2.59 17.30
N GLN A 270 3.68 2.23 16.99
CA GLN A 270 3.99 1.22 15.97
C GLN A 270 4.18 -0.18 16.56
N SER A 271 4.04 -0.35 17.88
CA SER A 271 4.20 -1.63 18.58
C SER A 271 3.30 -2.75 17.99
N GLY A 272 2.11 -2.40 17.49
CA GLY A 272 1.16 -3.34 16.89
C GLY A 272 1.43 -3.73 15.43
N SER A 273 2.38 -3.08 14.73
CA SER A 273 2.44 -3.10 13.25
C SER A 273 2.66 -4.48 12.63
N ILE A 274 3.42 -5.37 13.27
CA ILE A 274 3.59 -6.77 12.80
C ILE A 274 2.24 -7.50 12.69
N TYR A 275 1.37 -7.33 13.68
CA TYR A 275 0.06 -7.99 13.68
C TYR A 275 -0.87 -7.40 12.62
N TYR A 276 -0.88 -6.07 12.44
CA TYR A 276 -1.66 -5.43 11.39
C TYR A 276 -1.17 -5.79 9.98
N LEU A 277 0.14 -5.92 9.78
CA LEU A 277 0.70 -6.38 8.49
C LEU A 277 0.27 -7.80 8.17
N GLU A 278 0.41 -8.74 9.11
CA GLU A 278 -0.02 -10.13 8.91
C GLU A 278 -1.55 -10.24 8.77
N ALA A 279 -2.32 -9.43 9.52
CA ALA A 279 -3.77 -9.36 9.35
C ALA A 279 -4.15 -8.89 7.94
N SER A 280 -3.50 -7.82 7.45
CA SER A 280 -3.75 -7.27 6.12
C SER A 280 -3.48 -8.30 5.01
N ARG A 281 -2.44 -9.13 5.18
CA ARG A 281 -2.13 -10.23 4.26
C ARG A 281 -3.27 -11.25 4.23
N ARG A 282 -3.74 -11.72 5.38
CA ARG A 282 -4.85 -12.69 5.47
C ARG A 282 -6.18 -12.15 4.95
N LEU A 283 -6.43 -10.85 5.15
CA LEU A 283 -7.64 -10.20 4.63
C LEU A 283 -7.62 -10.16 3.10
N LYS A 284 -6.46 -9.91 2.48
CA LYS A 284 -6.31 -9.99 1.02
C LYS A 284 -6.56 -11.41 0.51
N ASP A 285 -5.95 -12.40 1.14
CA ASP A 285 -6.18 -13.82 0.81
C ASP A 285 -7.68 -14.14 0.85
N PHE A 286 -8.36 -13.69 1.91
CA PHE A 286 -9.80 -13.87 2.09
C PHE A 286 -10.66 -13.20 1.01
N ILE A 287 -10.34 -11.96 0.62
CA ILE A 287 -11.04 -11.22 -0.43
C ILE A 287 -10.94 -11.92 -1.79
N ASN A 288 -9.81 -12.59 -2.03
CA ASN A 288 -9.50 -13.32 -3.26
C ASN A 288 -10.06 -14.75 -3.29
N LEU A 289 -10.57 -15.28 -2.17
CA LEU A 289 -11.25 -16.58 -2.16
C LEU A 289 -12.49 -16.57 -3.06
N LYS A 290 -12.64 -17.64 -3.85
CA LYS A 290 -13.83 -17.84 -4.69
C LYS A 290 -15.05 -18.12 -3.82
N GLY A 291 -16.18 -17.51 -4.15
CA GLY A 291 -17.45 -17.74 -3.45
C GLY A 291 -17.62 -16.96 -2.15
N THR A 292 -16.66 -16.12 -1.76
CA THR A 292 -16.82 -15.23 -0.58
C THR A 292 -18.01 -14.30 -0.79
N LYS A 293 -18.92 -14.27 0.19
CA LYS A 293 -20.15 -13.45 0.14
C LYS A 293 -19.80 -11.96 0.19
N ALA A 294 -20.62 -11.12 -0.47
CA ALA A 294 -20.42 -9.67 -0.50
C ALA A 294 -20.33 -9.06 0.91
N LYS A 295 -21.16 -9.52 1.85
CA LYS A 295 -21.13 -9.07 3.26
C LYS A 295 -19.79 -9.36 3.93
N ASP A 296 -19.24 -10.56 3.75
CA ASP A 296 -17.96 -10.93 4.37
C ASP A 296 -16.80 -10.18 3.71
N LYS A 297 -16.87 -9.95 2.38
CA LYS A 297 -15.93 -9.05 1.69
C LYS A 297 -15.99 -7.63 2.23
N ALA A 298 -17.19 -7.09 2.48
CA ALA A 298 -17.35 -5.77 3.08
C ALA A 298 -16.67 -5.71 4.46
N THR A 299 -16.83 -6.75 5.30
CA THR A 299 -16.10 -6.85 6.57
C THR A 299 -14.60 -6.91 6.37
N ALA A 300 -14.11 -7.69 5.42
CA ALA A 300 -12.68 -7.77 5.15
C ALA A 300 -12.09 -6.42 4.70
N TYR A 301 -12.78 -5.70 3.81
CA TYR A 301 -12.39 -4.35 3.40
C TYR A 301 -12.43 -3.36 4.56
N PHE A 302 -13.45 -3.40 5.41
CA PHE A 302 -13.50 -2.54 6.60
C PHE A 302 -12.28 -2.74 7.51
N LEU A 303 -11.90 -4.00 7.73
CA LEU A 303 -10.73 -4.36 8.52
C LEU A 303 -9.42 -3.96 7.84
N MET A 304 -9.33 -4.07 6.52
CA MET A 304 -8.20 -3.54 5.74
C MET A 304 -8.06 -2.04 5.93
N GLY A 305 -9.17 -1.28 5.83
CA GLY A 305 -9.16 0.16 6.06
C GLY A 305 -8.64 0.54 7.44
N LYS A 306 -9.09 -0.17 8.48
CA LYS A 306 -8.58 0.01 9.84
C LYS A 306 -7.10 -0.36 10.00
N ALA A 307 -6.64 -1.41 9.31
CA ALA A 307 -5.23 -1.79 9.32
C ALA A 307 -4.37 -0.71 8.66
N GLU A 308 -4.77 -0.18 7.50
CA GLU A 308 -4.04 0.90 6.83
C GLU A 308 -4.10 2.23 7.58
N MET A 309 -5.12 2.51 8.40
CA MET A 309 -5.09 3.68 9.29
C MET A 309 -3.98 3.60 10.34
N VAL A 310 -3.64 2.37 10.77
CA VAL A 310 -2.58 2.13 11.76
C VAL A 310 -1.19 2.06 11.09
N LEU A 311 -1.11 1.36 9.95
CA LEU A 311 0.12 1.16 9.20
C LEU A 311 0.49 2.37 8.33
N GLY A 312 -0.49 3.20 7.99
CA GLY A 312 -0.32 4.31 7.07
C GLY A 312 0.63 5.37 7.63
N ARG A 313 1.37 6.01 6.72
CA ARG A 313 2.08 7.24 7.08
C ARG A 313 1.04 8.31 7.43
N PRO A 314 1.30 9.24 8.37
CA PRO A 314 0.33 10.23 8.87
C PRO A 314 -0.37 11.08 7.80
N PHE A 315 0.13 11.08 6.56
CA PHE A 315 -0.39 11.85 5.43
C PHE A 315 -1.05 10.99 4.33
N LEU A 316 -0.96 9.65 4.40
CA LEU A 316 -1.32 8.73 3.30
C LEU A 316 -2.62 7.94 3.55
N GLY A 317 -3.66 8.60 4.07
CA GLY A 317 -4.97 7.98 4.34
C GLY A 317 -5.74 7.46 3.11
N LEU A 318 -5.19 7.60 1.89
CA LEU A 318 -5.86 7.25 0.64
C LEU A 318 -6.23 5.76 0.58
N GLU A 319 -5.34 4.87 1.03
CA GLU A 319 -5.59 3.42 1.03
C GLU A 319 -6.74 3.06 1.97
N ALA A 320 -6.73 3.62 3.18
CA ALA A 320 -7.78 3.40 4.18
C ALA A 320 -9.14 3.91 3.69
N ARG A 321 -9.19 5.15 3.18
CA ARG A 321 -10.40 5.76 2.60
C ARG A 321 -10.99 4.89 1.49
N ARG A 322 -10.15 4.33 0.62
CA ARG A 322 -10.60 3.42 -0.43
C ARG A 322 -11.30 2.19 0.15
N TYR A 323 -10.65 1.50 1.08
CA TYR A 323 -11.24 0.30 1.69
C TYR A 323 -12.56 0.59 2.42
N PHE A 324 -12.70 1.77 3.03
CA PHE A 324 -13.97 2.21 3.61
C PHE A 324 -15.04 2.48 2.55
N ALA A 325 -14.70 3.16 1.45
CA ALA A 325 -15.63 3.38 0.34
C ALA A 325 -16.12 2.03 -0.25
N THR A 326 -15.21 1.08 -0.49
CA THR A 326 -15.55 -0.27 -0.96
C THR A 326 -16.44 -1.02 0.04
N THR A 327 -16.23 -0.83 1.35
CA THR A 327 -17.11 -1.38 2.39
C THR A 327 -18.53 -0.85 2.25
N ILE A 328 -18.69 0.46 2.04
CA ILE A 328 -19.99 1.12 1.89
C ILE A 328 -20.72 0.60 0.65
N ASP A 329 -20.00 0.45 -0.47
CA ASP A 329 -20.58 -0.04 -1.72
C ASP A 329 -21.01 -1.52 -1.64
N LEU A 330 -20.25 -2.36 -0.94
CA LEU A 330 -20.56 -3.78 -0.81
C LEU A 330 -21.67 -4.09 0.21
N ALA A 331 -21.88 -3.20 1.18
CA ALA A 331 -22.86 -3.40 2.24
C ALA A 331 -23.63 -2.09 2.58
N PRO A 332 -24.32 -1.46 1.60
CA PRO A 332 -25.00 -0.19 1.82
C PRO A 332 -26.05 -0.30 2.93
N LYS A 333 -26.27 0.80 3.66
CA LYS A 333 -27.23 0.91 4.77
C LYS A 333 -27.03 -0.07 5.93
N SER A 334 -25.85 -0.68 6.02
CA SER A 334 -25.50 -1.59 7.11
C SER A 334 -24.73 -0.86 8.22
N ASN A 335 -24.73 -1.43 9.43
CA ASN A 335 -23.95 -0.89 10.56
C ASN A 335 -22.46 -0.76 10.24
N ILE A 336 -21.91 -1.65 9.38
CA ILE A 336 -20.50 -1.58 8.99
C ILE A 336 -20.25 -0.49 7.95
N ALA A 337 -21.19 -0.23 7.03
CA ALA A 337 -21.09 0.91 6.11
C ALA A 337 -21.16 2.25 6.85
N GLN A 338 -22.02 2.38 7.86
CA GLN A 338 -22.07 3.58 8.69
C GLN A 338 -20.77 3.80 9.47
N GLN A 339 -20.16 2.72 10.00
CA GLN A 339 -18.86 2.80 10.66
C GLN A 339 -17.75 3.18 9.68
N ALA A 340 -17.73 2.55 8.49
CA ALA A 340 -16.78 2.86 7.44
C ALA A 340 -16.92 4.33 6.99
N PHE A 341 -18.14 4.83 6.85
CA PHE A 341 -18.38 6.24 6.51
C PHE A 341 -17.81 7.19 7.54
N ARG A 342 -18.01 6.93 8.84
CA ARG A 342 -17.44 7.79 9.90
C ARG A 342 -15.92 7.85 9.84
N LEU A 343 -15.25 6.70 9.64
CA LEU A 343 -13.78 6.66 9.52
C LEU A 343 -13.29 7.30 8.22
N TYR A 344 -14.05 7.15 7.13
CA TYR A 344 -13.78 7.84 5.86
C TYR A 344 -13.86 9.36 6.04
N GLU A 345 -14.97 9.85 6.61
CA GLU A 345 -15.22 11.27 6.86
C GLU A 345 -14.15 11.85 7.78
N GLU A 346 -13.84 11.19 8.91
CA GLU A 346 -12.77 11.61 9.81
C GLU A 346 -11.43 11.74 9.07
N SER A 347 -11.08 10.75 8.24
CA SER A 347 -9.83 10.77 7.47
C SER A 347 -9.79 11.93 6.48
N VAL A 348 -10.89 12.21 5.78
CA VAL A 348 -10.99 13.35 4.84
C VAL A 348 -10.87 14.66 5.60
N MET A 349 -11.68 14.85 6.66
CA MET A 349 -11.71 16.07 7.44
C MET A 349 -10.36 16.37 8.09
N PHE A 350 -9.67 15.36 8.64
CA PHE A 350 -8.33 15.54 9.19
C PHE A 350 -7.33 15.98 8.12
N GLY A 351 -7.41 15.46 6.90
CA GLY A 351 -6.52 15.83 5.80
C GLY A 351 -6.70 17.27 5.29
N TYR A 352 -7.88 17.87 5.49
CA TYR A 352 -8.21 19.23 5.03
C TYR A 352 -8.41 20.25 6.16
N THR A 353 -8.18 19.85 7.41
CA THR A 353 -8.21 20.75 8.57
C THR A 353 -6.79 21.27 8.85
N GLY A 354 -6.65 22.59 9.00
CA GLY A 354 -5.39 23.22 9.38
C GLY A 354 -5.60 24.44 10.29
N SER A 355 -4.53 25.21 10.53
CA SER A 355 -4.59 26.42 11.36
C SER A 355 -5.52 27.51 10.81
N SER A 356 -5.81 27.49 9.50
CA SER A 356 -6.78 28.38 8.86
C SER A 356 -8.23 27.86 8.93
N GLY A 357 -8.47 26.69 9.52
CA GLY A 357 -9.76 26.01 9.53
C GLY A 357 -9.86 24.91 8.46
N LEU A 358 -11.08 24.43 8.23
CA LEU A 358 -11.38 23.38 7.26
C LEU A 358 -11.51 23.96 5.84
N HIS A 359 -10.71 23.45 4.90
CA HIS A 359 -10.78 23.83 3.49
C HIS A 359 -10.96 22.58 2.63
N LEU A 360 -12.18 22.07 2.60
CA LEU A 360 -12.52 20.87 1.84
C LEU A 360 -12.75 21.23 0.36
N PRO A 361 -12.04 20.61 -0.59
CA PRO A 361 -12.33 20.73 -2.02
C PRO A 361 -13.77 20.31 -2.37
N GLU A 362 -14.36 20.93 -3.40
CA GLU A 362 -15.74 20.68 -3.81
C GLU A 362 -15.98 19.21 -4.21
N ASP A 363 -15.04 18.62 -4.93
CA ASP A 363 -15.06 17.21 -5.34
C ASP A 363 -15.02 16.23 -4.15
N GLU A 364 -14.24 16.54 -3.12
CA GLU A 364 -14.24 15.76 -1.87
C GLU A 364 -15.54 15.92 -1.08
N ALA A 365 -16.13 17.12 -1.08
CA ALA A 365 -17.43 17.35 -0.44
C ALA A 365 -18.56 16.58 -1.14
N GLU A 366 -18.61 16.61 -2.47
CA GLU A 366 -19.54 15.83 -3.27
C GLU A 366 -19.39 14.32 -3.01
N ARG A 367 -18.15 13.84 -2.95
CA ARG A 367 -17.83 12.43 -2.66
C ARG A 367 -18.28 12.02 -1.26
N LEU A 368 -18.05 12.85 -0.24
CA LEU A 368 -18.53 12.60 1.11
C LEU A 368 -20.06 12.46 1.13
N GLU A 369 -20.78 13.38 0.51
CA GLU A 369 -22.24 13.33 0.50
C GLU A 369 -22.78 12.12 -0.27
N ALA A 370 -22.15 11.74 -1.38
CA ALA A 370 -22.50 10.54 -2.13
C ALA A 370 -22.31 9.26 -1.29
N LEU A 371 -21.20 9.15 -0.54
CA LEU A 371 -20.96 8.01 0.35
C LEU A 371 -21.90 8.00 1.56
N ARG A 372 -22.23 9.18 2.11
CA ARG A 372 -23.18 9.33 3.22
C ARG A 372 -24.55 8.74 2.86
N LYS A 373 -25.09 9.10 1.69
CA LYS A 373 -26.37 8.60 1.17
C LYS A 373 -26.42 7.09 0.91
N LYS A 374 -25.26 6.46 0.70
CA LYS A 374 -25.15 4.99 0.56
C LYS A 374 -25.04 4.30 1.92
N ALA A 375 -24.35 4.95 2.86
CA ALA A 375 -24.07 4.38 4.18
C ALA A 375 -25.30 4.42 5.12
N TYR A 376 -26.15 5.44 4.98
CA TYR A 376 -27.38 5.64 5.74
C TYR A 376 -28.61 5.49 4.82
#